data_AF-A0A3P7IZ87-F1
#
_entry.id   AF-A0A3P7IZ87-F1
#
_cell.length_a   1.000
_cell.length_b   1.000
_cell.length_c   1.000
_cell.angle_alpha   90.00
_cell.angle_beta   90.00
_cell.angle_gamma   90.00
#
_symmetry.space_group_name_H-M   'P 1'
#
loop_
_entity.id
_entity.type
_entity.pdbx_description
1 polymer ?
#
loop_
_entity_poly.entity_id
_entity_poly.type
_entity_poly.pdbx_seq_one_letter_code
_entity_poly.pdbx_strand_id
1 'polypeptide(L)'
;MVVGIPNVGKSSLINTWRSYNMGTKKSAVIEGARPGVTVRVQNRVRVMDKPPMYVLDTPGVLSPSTRNVDEVMKLALCDLILESATNPRYVADYLLYWLNRTGDFSYLKHLEIPGDPTDDIDKLLIRI
;
A
#
# COMPACT_ATOMS: atom_id res chain seq x y z
N MET A 1 13.76 -16.03 4.03
CA MET A 1 13.75 -14.59 4.40
C MET A 1 12.85 -13.89 3.40
N VAL A 2 11.94 -13.01 3.86
CA VAL A 2 11.04 -12.26 2.99
C VAL A 2 11.46 -10.78 3.01
N VAL A 3 11.65 -10.19 1.83
CA VAL A 3 12.11 -8.81 1.64
C VAL A 3 11.24 -8.15 0.59
N GLY A 4 10.92 -6.87 0.77
CA GLY A 4 10.18 -6.05 -0.19
C GLY A 4 9.74 -4.72 0.40
N ILE A 5 9.23 -3.82 -0.44
CA ILE A 5 8.76 -2.48 -0.05
C ILE A 5 7.59 -2.57 0.96
N PRO A 6 7.30 -1.53 1.76
CA PRO A 6 6.15 -1.50 2.68
C PRO A 6 4.82 -1.88 2.00
N ASN A 7 3.86 -2.36 2.78
CA ASN A 7 2.46 -2.59 2.35
C ASN A 7 2.20 -3.51 1.14
N VAL A 8 3.20 -4.18 0.54
CA VAL A 8 3.01 -5.21 -0.53
C VAL A 8 2.48 -6.57 -0.04
N GLY A 9 1.94 -6.66 1.17
CA GLY A 9 1.36 -7.91 1.68
C GLY A 9 2.36 -8.96 2.19
N LYS A 10 3.61 -8.59 2.48
CA LYS A 10 4.63 -9.50 3.05
C LYS A 10 4.13 -10.22 4.30
N SER A 11 3.55 -9.47 5.25
CA SER A 11 3.04 -10.01 6.51
C SER A 11 1.81 -10.90 6.29
N SER A 12 0.93 -10.54 5.37
CA SER A 12 -0.24 -11.34 4.98
C SER A 12 0.17 -12.68 4.34
N LEU A 13 1.22 -12.69 3.51
CA LEU A 13 1.78 -13.93 2.96
C LEU A 13 2.32 -14.84 4.08
N ILE A 14 3.10 -14.27 5.01
CA ILE A 14 3.67 -15.02 6.14
C ILE A 14 2.57 -15.59 7.05
N ASN A 15 1.56 -14.79 7.37
CA ASN A 15 0.43 -15.22 8.20
C ASN A 15 -0.41 -16.31 7.51
N THR A 16 -0.62 -16.21 6.19
CA THR A 16 -1.33 -17.22 5.41
C THR A 16 -0.56 -18.54 5.34
N TRP A 17 0.75 -18.49 5.11
CA TRP A 17 1.59 -19.69 5.10
C TRP A 17 1.66 -20.36 6.48
N ARG A 18 1.70 -19.57 7.55
CA ARG A 18 1.65 -20.08 8.91
C ARG A 18 0.30 -20.73 9.22
N SER A 19 -0.81 -20.09 8.87
CA SER A 19 -2.15 -20.60 9.15
C SER A 19 -2.43 -21.91 8.40
N TYR A 20 -2.00 -22.01 7.14
CA TYR A 20 -2.14 -23.21 6.32
C TYR A 20 -1.35 -24.41 6.87
N ASN A 21 -0.08 -24.20 7.25
CA ASN A 21 0.81 -25.28 7.66
C ASN A 21 0.75 -25.64 9.15
N MET A 22 0.34 -24.70 10.02
CA MET A 22 0.34 -24.90 11.48
C MET A 22 -1.07 -24.92 12.10
N GLY A 23 -2.13 -24.73 11.31
CA GLY A 23 -3.52 -24.71 11.78
C GLY A 23 -3.84 -23.63 12.81
N THR A 24 -2.92 -22.69 13.06
CA THR A 24 -3.03 -21.68 14.12
C THR A 24 -3.63 -20.40 13.55
N LYS A 25 -4.83 -20.02 14.02
CA LYS A 25 -5.53 -18.78 13.59
C LYS A 25 -4.97 -17.48 14.19
N LYS A 26 -3.93 -17.54 15.02
CA LYS A 26 -3.31 -16.34 15.62
C LYS A 26 -2.25 -15.76 14.67
N SER A 27 -2.46 -14.53 14.19
CA SER A 27 -1.48 -13.78 13.40
C SER A 27 -0.17 -13.66 14.17
N ALA A 28 0.92 -14.07 13.52
CA ALA A 28 2.28 -14.02 14.06
C ALA A 28 2.85 -12.61 13.99
N VAL A 29 2.49 -11.93 12.91
CA VAL A 29 2.96 -10.62 12.52
C VAL A 29 1.78 -9.68 12.63
N ILE A 30 2.00 -8.54 13.31
CA ILE A 30 1.02 -7.47 13.38
C ILE A 30 0.89 -6.88 11.98
N GLU A 31 -0.28 -7.06 11.37
CA GLU A 31 -0.66 -6.36 10.15
C GLU A 31 -1.23 -5.00 10.57
N GLY A 32 -0.65 -3.92 10.06
CA GLY A 32 -1.25 -2.59 10.16
C GLY A 32 -1.21 -1.93 8.80
N ALA A 33 -2.31 -1.28 8.43
CA ALA A 33 -2.46 -0.60 7.15
C ALA A 33 -1.45 0.56 6.97
N ARG A 34 -0.95 1.12 8.07
CA ARG A 34 0.01 2.22 8.03
C ARG A 34 1.43 1.72 7.68
N PRO A 35 2.13 2.35 6.72
CA PRO A 35 3.54 2.10 6.50
C PRO A 35 4.33 2.28 7.81
N GLY A 36 5.27 1.38 8.11
CA GLY A 36 6.12 1.47 9.31
C GLY A 36 5.61 0.74 10.56
N VAL A 37 4.50 -0.01 10.48
CA VAL A 37 3.96 -0.80 11.63
C VAL A 37 4.86 -1.97 12.04
N THR A 38 5.69 -2.50 11.14
CA THR A 38 6.73 -3.48 11.50
C THR A 38 7.91 -2.76 12.17
N VAL A 39 7.78 -2.38 13.44
CA VAL A 39 8.80 -1.58 14.16
C VAL A 39 10.01 -2.42 14.60
N ARG A 40 10.01 -3.74 14.41
CA ARG A 40 11.07 -4.64 14.92
C ARG A 40 11.50 -5.69 13.91
N VAL A 41 12.81 -5.74 13.62
CA VAL A 41 13.53 -6.70 12.74
C VAL A 41 13.60 -8.13 13.35
N GLN A 42 12.75 -8.47 14.33
CA GLN A 42 13.06 -9.57 15.27
C GLN A 42 12.00 -10.66 15.45
N ASN A 43 11.06 -10.86 14.53
CA ASN A 43 10.17 -12.02 14.61
C ASN A 43 10.60 -13.10 13.62
N ARG A 44 11.43 -14.05 14.07
CA ARG A 44 11.55 -15.36 13.41
C ARG A 44 10.20 -16.05 13.52
N VAL A 45 9.40 -15.99 12.46
CA VAL A 45 8.09 -16.62 12.42
C VAL A 45 8.27 -18.08 12.02
N ARG A 46 7.96 -19.00 12.93
CA ARG A 46 7.85 -20.41 12.59
C ARG A 46 6.64 -20.61 11.69
N VAL A 47 6.82 -21.25 10.53
CA VAL A 47 5.77 -21.48 9.53
C VAL A 47 5.50 -22.95 9.25
N MET A 48 6.41 -23.86 9.65
CA MET A 48 6.21 -25.30 9.50
C MET A 48 6.94 -26.05 10.61
N ASP A 49 6.39 -27.19 11.05
CA ASP A 49 6.96 -28.02 12.12
C ASP A 49 7.86 -29.15 11.60
N LYS A 50 7.51 -29.76 10.46
CA LYS A 50 8.20 -30.92 9.89
C LYS A 50 8.27 -30.82 8.37
N PRO A 51 9.41 -30.43 7.78
CA PRO A 51 10.62 -29.97 8.45
C PRO A 51 10.41 -28.61 9.17
N PRO A 52 11.19 -28.31 10.24
CA PRO A 52 11.08 -27.03 10.93
C PRO A 52 11.53 -25.89 10.00
N MET A 53 10.58 -25.03 9.60
CA MET A 53 10.85 -23.86 8.76
C MET A 53 10.53 -22.55 9.48
N TYR A 54 11.43 -21.58 9.34
CA TYR A 54 11.30 -20.25 9.92
C TYR A 54 11.44 -19.18 8.84
N VAL A 55 10.57 -18.18 8.88
CA VAL A 55 10.62 -17.00 8.04
C VAL A 55 11.10 -15.82 8.88
N LEU A 56 12.14 -15.17 8.39
CA LEU A 56 12.57 -13.85 8.86
C LEU A 56 11.73 -12.80 8.14
N ASP A 57 10.86 -12.12 8.89
CA ASP A 57 10.14 -10.94 8.42
C ASP A 57 11.03 -9.71 8.61
N THR A 58 11.18 -8.92 7.55
CA THR A 58 11.94 -7.67 7.59
C THR A 58 10.96 -6.51 7.41
N PRO A 59 11.13 -5.40 8.15
CA PRO A 59 10.33 -4.20 7.91
C PRO A 59 10.45 -3.79 6.45
N GLY A 60 9.36 -3.25 5.88
CA GLY A 60 9.38 -2.79 4.50
C GLY A 60 10.50 -1.79 4.27
N VAL A 61 11.43 -2.12 3.37
CA VAL A 61 12.55 -1.24 3.03
C VAL A 61 12.17 -0.52 1.75
N LEU A 62 11.86 0.78 1.87
CA LEU A 62 11.76 1.67 0.71
C LEU A 62 13.09 2.42 0.61
N SER A 63 13.80 2.29 -0.51
CA SER A 63 14.95 3.16 -0.76
C SER A 63 14.44 4.56 -1.15
N PRO A 64 14.72 5.61 -0.38
CA PRO A 64 14.23 6.96 -0.68
C PRO A 64 15.02 7.64 -1.80
N SER A 65 15.82 6.91 -2.59
CA SER A 65 16.71 7.49 -3.60
C SER A 65 16.01 7.94 -4.88
N THR A 66 14.69 7.85 -4.97
CA THR A 66 13.94 8.28 -6.15
C THR A 66 13.80 9.80 -6.14
N ARG A 67 14.56 10.49 -7.01
CA ARG A 67 14.43 11.93 -7.26
C ARG A 67 13.23 12.28 -8.16
N ASN A 68 12.46 11.27 -8.57
CA ASN A 68 11.38 11.42 -9.53
C ASN A 68 10.03 11.58 -8.81
N VAL A 69 9.40 12.74 -8.99
CA VAL A 69 8.11 13.07 -8.39
C VAL A 69 7.01 12.13 -8.88
N ASP A 70 7.04 11.72 -10.16
CA ASP A 70 6.05 10.81 -10.75
C ASP A 70 6.04 9.42 -10.06
N GLU A 71 7.24 8.90 -9.74
CA GLU A 71 7.38 7.64 -9.00
C GLU A 71 6.89 7.77 -7.56
N VAL A 72 7.24 8.87 -6.88
CA VAL A 72 6.79 9.14 -5.51
C VAL A 72 5.27 9.26 -5.47
N MET A 73 4.64 9.94 -6.42
CA MET A 73 3.18 10.08 -6.47
C MET A 73 2.48 8.74 -6.75
N LYS A 74 3.06 7.87 -7.59
CA LYS A 74 2.56 6.49 -7.78
C LYS A 74 2.63 5.67 -6.49
N LEU A 75 3.75 5.77 -5.77
CA LEU A 75 3.90 5.10 -4.48
C LEU A 75 2.91 5.66 -3.44
N ALA A 76 2.64 6.97 -3.48
CA ALA A 76 1.63 7.64 -2.64
C ALA A 76 0.23 7.12 -2.91
N LEU A 77 -0.16 6.99 -4.19
CA LEU A 77 -1.47 6.44 -4.58
C LEU A 77 -1.69 5.02 -4.10
N CYS A 78 -0.62 4.22 -4.02
CA CYS A 78 -0.68 2.85 -3.55
C CYS A 78 -0.51 2.71 -2.03
N ASP A 79 -0.48 3.81 -1.27
CA ASP A 79 -0.25 3.83 0.18
C ASP A 79 1.05 3.11 0.58
N LEU A 80 2.10 3.23 -0.25
CA LEU A 80 3.42 2.62 -0.03
C LEU A 80 4.38 3.56 0.70
N ILE A 81 3.99 4.83 0.85
CA ILE A 81 4.71 5.86 1.60
C ILE A 81 3.79 6.49 2.63
N LEU A 82 4.37 7.02 3.71
CA LEU A 82 3.62 7.63 4.80
C LEU A 82 2.80 8.84 4.32
N GLU A 83 1.54 8.95 4.73
CA GLU A 83 0.70 10.14 4.50
C GLU A 83 1.34 11.44 5.03
N SER A 84 2.18 11.37 6.06
CA SER A 84 2.91 12.55 6.54
C SER A 84 3.96 13.07 5.55
N ALA A 85 4.34 12.28 4.56
CA ALA A 85 5.31 12.65 3.53
C ALA A 85 4.67 13.26 2.28
N THR A 86 3.34 13.15 2.10
CA THR A 86 2.63 13.63 0.91
C THR A 86 1.31 14.32 1.27
N ASN A 87 0.99 15.42 0.60
CA ASN A 87 -0.31 16.06 0.79
C ASN A 87 -1.38 15.28 -0.01
N PRO A 88 -2.45 14.77 0.65
CA PRO A 88 -3.52 14.03 -0.03
C PRO A 88 -4.14 14.79 -1.20
N ARG A 89 -4.17 16.13 -1.14
CA ARG A 89 -4.67 16.97 -2.24
C ARG A 89 -3.84 16.80 -3.52
N TYR A 90 -2.51 16.77 -3.41
CA TYR A 90 -1.64 16.57 -4.58
C TYR A 90 -1.72 15.14 -5.11
N VAL A 91 -1.91 14.17 -4.22
CA VAL A 91 -2.11 12.76 -4.62
C VAL A 91 -3.42 12.60 -5.37
N ALA A 92 -4.50 13.24 -4.91
CA ALA A 92 -5.80 13.25 -5.58
C ALA A 92 -5.75 13.95 -6.95
N ASP A 93 -5.09 15.10 -7.03
CA ASP A 93 -4.87 15.83 -8.29
C ASP A 93 -4.09 14.98 -9.31
N TYR A 94 -3.04 14.28 -8.84
CA TYR A 94 -2.27 13.37 -9.68
C TYR A 94 -3.09 12.16 -10.16
N LEU A 95 -4.00 11.62 -9.33
CA LEU A 95 -4.92 10.58 -9.76
C LEU A 95 -5.87 11.08 -10.84
N LEU A 96 -6.45 12.27 -10.65
CA LEU A 96 -7.34 12.91 -11.63
C LEU A 96 -6.64 13.08 -12.97
N TYR A 97 -5.43 13.64 -12.96
CA TYR A 97 -4.59 13.76 -14.14
C TYR A 97 -4.42 12.42 -14.87
N TRP A 98 -4.08 11.34 -14.14
CA TRP A 98 -3.87 10.02 -14.73
C TRP A 98 -5.13 9.44 -15.35
N LEU A 99 -6.26 9.51 -14.64
CA LEU A 99 -7.55 9.02 -15.13
C LEU A 99 -7.97 9.73 -16.41
N ASN A 100 -7.97 11.07 -16.39
CA ASN A 100 -8.29 11.91 -17.54
C ASN A 100 -7.35 11.63 -18.73
N ARG A 101 -6.04 11.49 -18.47
CA ARG A 101 -5.03 11.19 -19.51
C ARG A 101 -5.26 9.84 -20.18
N THR A 102 -5.73 8.84 -19.43
CA THR A 102 -6.07 7.52 -19.98
C THR A 102 -7.45 7.46 -20.64
N GLY A 103 -8.25 8.52 -20.56
CA GLY A 103 -9.63 8.56 -21.02
C GLY A 103 -10.59 7.77 -20.11
N ASP A 104 -10.18 7.46 -18.88
CA ASP A 104 -11.03 6.78 -17.90
C ASP A 104 -11.80 7.82 -17.07
N PHE A 105 -13.08 7.96 -17.39
CA PHE A 105 -14.01 8.84 -16.68
C PHE A 105 -14.97 8.06 -15.76
N SER A 106 -14.68 6.78 -15.48
CA SER A 106 -15.50 5.95 -14.60
C SER A 106 -15.65 6.53 -13.19
N TYR A 107 -14.67 7.34 -12.74
CA TYR A 107 -14.72 8.03 -11.45
C TYR A 107 -15.96 8.89 -11.26
N LEU A 108 -16.48 9.51 -12.33
CA LEU A 108 -17.72 10.31 -12.25
C LEU A 108 -18.91 9.45 -11.84
N LYS A 109 -19.00 8.24 -12.39
CA LYS A 109 -20.04 7.28 -12.05
C LYS A 109 -19.82 6.69 -10.65
N HIS A 110 -18.59 6.32 -10.32
CA HIS A 110 -18.27 5.67 -9.04
C HIS A 110 -18.41 6.61 -7.84
N LEU A 111 -18.15 7.89 -8.03
CA LEU A 111 -18.26 8.92 -7.00
C LEU A 111 -19.56 9.73 -7.12
N GLU A 112 -20.48 9.34 -8.01
CA GLU A 112 -21.77 10.00 -8.24
C GLU A 112 -21.64 11.51 -8.54
N ILE A 113 -20.56 11.91 -9.20
CA ILE A 113 -20.24 13.31 -9.50
C ILE A 113 -21.06 13.78 -10.70
N PRO A 114 -21.86 14.84 -10.56
CA PRO A 114 -22.63 15.38 -11.67
C PRO A 114 -21.74 16.15 -12.67
N GLY A 115 -22.11 16.07 -13.95
CA GLY A 115 -21.52 16.86 -15.03
C GLY A 115 -20.37 16.17 -15.76
N ASP A 116 -19.65 16.96 -16.56
CA ASP A 116 -18.57 16.48 -17.41
C ASP A 116 -17.23 16.36 -16.65
N PRO A 117 -16.29 15.53 -17.16
CA PRO A 117 -14.93 15.43 -16.64
C PRO A 117 -14.26 16.79 -16.49
N THR A 118 -13.42 16.93 -15.48
CA THR A 118 -12.66 18.16 -15.23
C THR A 118 -11.21 17.83 -14.91
N ASP A 119 -10.29 18.72 -15.30
CA ASP A 119 -8.86 18.64 -14.98
C ASP A 119 -8.48 19.58 -13.82
N ASP A 120 -9.49 20.12 -13.14
CA ASP A 120 -9.32 21.03 -12.01
C ASP A 120 -9.76 20.32 -10.73
N ILE A 121 -8.79 19.96 -9.88
CA ILE A 121 -9.05 19.24 -8.64
C ILE A 121 -9.96 20.01 -7.69
N ASP A 122 -9.89 21.34 -7.64
CA ASP A 122 -10.76 22.12 -6.75
C ASP A 122 -12.21 22.08 -7.25
N LYS A 123 -12.42 22.19 -8.56
CA LYS A 123 -13.76 22.01 -9.14
C LYS A 123 -14.30 20.62 -8.92
N LEU A 124 -13.46 19.59 -8.97
CA LEU A 124 -13.87 18.20 -8.74
C LEU A 124 -14.27 18.00 -7.28
N LEU A 125 -13.42 18.42 -6.34
CA LEU A 125 -13.63 18.21 -4.90
C LEU A 125 -14.86 18.95 -4.36
N ILE A 126 -15.29 20.05 -4.99
CA ILE A 126 -16.56 20.74 -4.64
C ILE A 126 -17.80 19.91 -5.02
N ARG A 127 -17.67 18.98 -5.98
CA ARG A 127 -18.79 18.17 -6.49
C ARG A 127 -18.91 16.79 -5.84
N ILE A 128 -17.93 16.40 -5.03
CA ILE A 128 -17.90 15.16 -4.23
C ILE A 128 -18.53 15.45 -2.87
#